data_AF-A0A150G9F5-F1
#
_entry.id   AF-A0A150G9F5-F1
#
_cell.length_a   1.000
_cell.length_b   1.000
_cell.length_c   1.000
_cell.angle_alpha   90.00
_cell.angle_beta   90.00
_cell.angle_gamma   90.00
#
_symmetry.space_group_name_H-M   'P 1'
#
loop_
_entity.id
_entity.type
_entity.pdbx_description
1 polymer ?
#
loop_
_entity_poly.entity_id
_entity_poly.type
_entity_poly.pdbx_seq_one_letter_code
_entity_poly.pdbx_strand_id
1 'polypeptide(L)'
;MLLNARTQFSSLRGAAASRRSCVVVRAEGVQDLLARDRNSDTPEQPDRPKRCKEAIDKGLEAFKAKQYDQAISLFNLALELPGNGAYRLPNSPREFSCPSDAEEQAALYNMACAYAQTGQVASSLTCLEAVLESGFEDYATMRSDPDLAPARGPAFEELLGRYDSPLAKLRKMLPGAKDKQVLVSDTNKPWVLW
;
A
#
# COMPACT_ATOMS: atom_id res chain seq x y z
N MET A 1 -24.36 14.62 -52.83
CA MET A 1 -23.75 14.95 -54.15
C MET A 1 -23.42 16.44 -54.11
N LEU A 2 -22.12 16.78 -53.96
CA LEU A 2 -21.27 17.42 -55.00
C LEU A 2 -21.56 18.95 -55.11
N LEU A 3 -20.64 19.92 -55.09
CA LEU A 3 -19.20 19.99 -55.35
C LEU A 3 -18.65 21.39 -54.95
N ASN A 4 -17.34 21.44 -54.68
CA ASN A 4 -16.33 22.47 -55.01
C ASN A 4 -16.50 23.94 -54.56
N ALA A 5 -15.57 24.57 -53.84
CA ALA A 5 -14.11 24.69 -53.93
C ALA A 5 -13.58 25.46 -55.16
N ARG A 6 -12.91 26.59 -54.85
CA ARG A 6 -11.63 27.12 -55.39
C ARG A 6 -11.67 28.56 -55.94
N THR A 7 -10.56 29.25 -55.58
CA THR A 7 -9.77 30.20 -56.39
C THR A 7 -10.34 31.62 -56.60
N GLN A 8 -9.58 32.72 -56.60
CA GLN A 8 -8.15 32.91 -56.90
C GLN A 8 -7.67 34.32 -56.43
N PHE A 9 -6.36 34.41 -56.11
CA PHE A 9 -5.35 35.42 -56.55
C PHE A 9 -5.79 36.87 -56.85
N SER A 10 -5.10 37.94 -56.43
CA SER A 10 -3.77 38.41 -56.91
C SER A 10 -3.48 39.74 -56.17
N SER A 11 -2.32 40.00 -55.54
CA SER A 11 -1.04 40.46 -56.10
C SER A 11 -0.80 42.00 -56.04
N LEU A 12 0.41 42.33 -55.58
CA LEU A 12 1.25 43.53 -55.80
C LEU A 12 1.25 44.74 -54.82
N ARG A 13 2.32 44.74 -54.00
CA ARG A 13 3.41 45.74 -53.86
C ARG A 13 3.07 47.21 -53.57
N GLY A 14 3.67 47.72 -52.49
CA GLY A 14 3.99 49.14 -52.30
C GLY A 14 4.78 49.36 -51.01
N ALA A 15 6.07 49.69 -51.14
CA ALA A 15 7.01 49.91 -50.03
C ALA A 15 6.95 51.36 -49.51
N ALA A 16 7.15 51.57 -48.20
CA ALA A 16 7.87 52.73 -47.66
C ALA A 16 8.19 52.52 -46.17
N ALA A 17 9.47 52.68 -45.85
CA ALA A 17 10.03 52.54 -44.51
C ALA A 17 9.72 53.76 -43.62
N SER A 18 9.48 53.53 -42.33
CA SER A 18 9.69 54.55 -41.30
C SER A 18 10.21 53.90 -40.04
N ARG A 19 11.44 54.31 -39.68
CA ARG A 19 12.23 53.78 -38.58
C ARG A 19 11.60 54.17 -37.25
N ARG A 20 11.30 53.19 -36.39
CA ARG A 20 11.19 53.41 -34.94
C ARG A 20 11.91 52.30 -34.19
N SER A 21 12.98 52.73 -33.53
CA SER A 21 13.63 52.19 -32.33
C SER A 21 13.18 50.79 -31.86
N CYS A 22 14.12 49.86 -31.93
CA CYS A 22 14.09 48.59 -31.20
C CYS A 22 14.27 48.90 -29.71
N VAL A 23 13.20 48.75 -28.92
CA VAL A 23 13.30 48.58 -27.46
C VAL A 23 13.32 47.08 -27.22
N VAL A 24 14.50 46.53 -26.98
CA VAL A 24 14.66 45.15 -26.51
C VAL A 24 14.17 45.12 -25.07
N VAL A 25 12.92 44.71 -24.87
CA VAL A 25 12.43 44.32 -23.54
C VAL A 25 12.94 42.90 -23.30
N ARG A 26 13.84 42.77 -22.32
CA ARG A 26 14.43 41.52 -21.87
C ARG A 26 13.31 40.65 -21.28
N ALA A 27 12.90 39.62 -22.02
CA ALA A 27 11.97 38.61 -21.54
C ALA A 27 12.73 37.63 -20.65
N GLU A 28 12.74 37.89 -19.34
CA GLU A 28 13.16 36.90 -18.35
C GLU A 28 11.92 36.16 -17.85
N GLY A 29 11.95 34.82 -17.93
CA GLY A 29 11.11 33.96 -17.11
C GLY A 29 9.87 33.35 -17.78
N VAL A 30 10.08 32.49 -18.79
CA VAL A 30 9.11 31.42 -19.12
C VAL A 30 9.87 30.11 -19.32
N GLN A 31 10.43 29.59 -18.25
CA GLN A 31 10.96 28.22 -18.16
C GLN A 31 10.56 27.64 -16.82
N ASP A 32 9.25 27.47 -16.62
CA ASP A 32 8.69 27.08 -15.33
C ASP A 32 7.67 25.94 -15.47
N LEU A 33 8.05 24.86 -16.17
CA LEU A 33 7.13 23.72 -16.34
C LEU A 33 7.79 22.33 -16.54
N LEU A 34 9.10 22.17 -16.33
CA LEU A 34 9.77 20.86 -16.46
C LEU A 34 10.78 20.56 -15.34
N ALA A 35 10.45 20.92 -14.10
CA ALA A 35 11.10 20.39 -12.91
C ALA A 35 10.02 19.97 -11.91
N ARG A 36 9.40 18.81 -12.15
CA ARG A 36 8.75 18.08 -11.06
C ARG A 36 9.88 17.45 -10.26
N ASP A 37 10.37 18.22 -9.30
CA ASP A 37 11.27 17.75 -8.27
C ASP A 37 10.72 16.45 -7.67
N ARG A 38 11.50 15.38 -7.84
CA ARG A 38 11.41 14.20 -6.98
C ARG A 38 12.02 14.55 -5.63
N ASN A 39 11.37 15.45 -4.90
CA ASN A 39 11.57 15.59 -3.47
C ASN A 39 10.18 15.69 -2.86
N SER A 40 9.59 14.52 -2.57
CA SER A 40 8.54 14.43 -1.57
C SER A 40 9.17 14.63 -0.18
N ASP A 41 9.67 15.84 0.08
CA ASP A 41 9.92 16.33 1.43
C ASP A 41 8.56 16.57 2.07
N THR A 42 7.90 15.47 2.42
CA THR A 42 6.82 15.52 3.41
C THR A 42 7.51 15.92 4.70
N PRO A 43 7.10 17.00 5.39
CA PRO A 43 7.72 17.35 6.65
C PRO A 43 7.69 16.12 7.56
N GLU A 44 8.88 15.61 7.92
CA GLU A 44 9.01 14.51 8.88
C GLU A 44 8.29 14.94 10.15
N GLN A 45 7.09 14.42 10.37
CA GLN A 45 6.44 14.55 11.66
C GLN A 45 7.37 13.85 12.66
N PRO A 46 7.86 14.55 13.70
CA PRO A 46 8.89 14.01 14.59
C PRO A 46 8.44 12.75 15.35
N ASP A 47 7.16 12.39 15.24
CA ASP A 47 6.54 11.23 15.88
C ASP A 47 6.15 10.10 14.89
N ARG A 48 6.52 10.17 13.61
CA ARG A 48 6.24 9.07 12.67
C ARG A 48 7.11 7.84 13.04
N PRO A 49 6.52 6.64 13.23
CA PRO A 49 7.29 5.44 13.53
C PRO A 49 8.26 5.13 12.38
N LYS A 50 9.48 4.71 12.72
CA LYS A 50 10.55 4.41 11.75
C LYS A 50 10.72 2.92 11.53
N ARG A 51 10.16 2.10 12.42
CA ARG A 51 10.23 0.64 12.39
C ARG A 51 8.84 0.02 12.43
N CYS A 52 8.71 -1.15 11.83
CA CYS A 52 7.47 -1.93 11.83
C CYS A 52 6.92 -2.12 13.25
N LYS A 53 7.78 -2.54 14.18
CA LYS A 53 7.43 -2.71 15.59
C LYS A 53 6.82 -1.44 16.21
N GLU A 54 7.47 -0.28 16.01
CA GLU A 54 6.98 0.99 16.56
C GLU A 54 5.61 1.37 15.99
N ALA A 55 5.38 1.10 14.71
CA ALA A 55 4.09 1.35 14.08
C ALA A 55 2.99 0.42 14.60
N ILE A 56 3.31 -0.87 14.82
CA ILE A 56 2.38 -1.81 15.45
C ILE A 56 2.05 -1.37 16.88
N ASP A 57 3.06 -1.02 17.68
CA ASP A 57 2.87 -0.61 19.08
C ASP A 57 1.95 0.63 19.16
N LYS A 58 2.18 1.65 18.33
CA LYS A 58 1.30 2.82 18.23
C LYS A 58 -0.08 2.48 17.68
N GLY A 59 -0.17 1.58 16.71
CA GLY A 59 -1.45 1.11 16.17
C GLY A 59 -2.30 0.44 17.24
N LEU A 60 -1.69 -0.35 18.12
CA LEU A 60 -2.35 -0.97 19.27
C LEU A 60 -2.80 0.06 20.31
N GLU A 61 -2.04 1.13 20.55
CA GLU A 61 -2.46 2.25 21.40
C GLU A 61 -3.70 2.95 20.84
N ALA A 62 -3.69 3.28 19.54
CA ALA A 62 -4.83 3.87 18.85
C ALA A 62 -6.05 2.92 18.87
N PHE A 63 -5.83 1.62 18.67
CA PHE A 63 -6.88 0.60 18.74
C PHE A 63 -7.54 0.56 20.12
N LYS A 64 -6.75 0.57 21.20
CA LYS A 64 -7.25 0.65 22.59
C LYS A 64 -8.04 1.92 22.86
N ALA A 65 -7.64 3.04 22.22
CA ALA A 65 -8.37 4.31 22.26
C ALA A 65 -9.63 4.32 21.37
N LYS A 66 -9.97 3.21 20.70
CA LYS A 66 -11.05 3.06 19.72
C LYS A 66 -10.93 3.98 18.50
N GLN A 67 -9.71 4.46 18.22
CA GLN A 67 -9.38 5.24 17.04
C GLN A 67 -9.01 4.28 15.91
N TYR A 68 -9.99 3.53 15.42
CA TYR A 68 -9.76 2.43 14.48
C TYR A 68 -9.16 2.88 13.15
N ASP A 69 -9.59 4.03 12.60
CA ASP A 69 -9.03 4.56 11.35
C ASP A 69 -7.54 4.91 11.47
N GLN A 70 -7.16 5.48 12.62
CA GLN A 70 -5.76 5.76 12.93
C GLN A 70 -4.96 4.47 13.12
N ALA A 71 -5.54 3.47 13.81
CA ALA A 71 -4.92 2.17 14.00
C ALA A 71 -4.67 1.47 12.65
N ILE A 72 -5.66 1.46 11.75
CA ILE A 72 -5.54 0.91 10.39
C ILE A 72 -4.39 1.59 9.64
N SER A 73 -4.33 2.93 9.67
CA SER A 73 -3.26 3.68 9.03
C SER A 73 -1.87 3.32 9.56
N LEU A 74 -1.76 3.09 10.87
CA LEU A 74 -0.51 2.68 11.52
C LEU A 74 -0.13 1.23 11.19
N PHE A 75 -1.09 0.32 11.09
CA PHE A 75 -0.83 -1.07 10.68
C PHE A 75 -0.44 -1.16 9.20
N ASN A 76 -1.07 -0.40 8.31
CA ASN A 76 -0.64 -0.27 6.91
C ASN A 76 0.79 0.25 6.84
N LEU A 77 1.10 1.32 7.59
CA LEU A 77 2.46 1.85 7.67
C LEU A 77 3.45 0.80 8.18
N ALA A 78 3.06 -0.05 9.13
CA ALA A 78 3.92 -1.11 9.63
C ALA A 78 4.35 -2.09 8.53
N LEU A 79 3.50 -2.36 7.53
CA LEU A 79 3.81 -3.25 6.40
C LEU A 79 4.88 -2.69 5.46
N GLU A 80 5.02 -1.36 5.42
CA GLU A 80 6.01 -0.66 4.60
C GLU A 80 7.34 -0.43 5.34
N LEU A 81 7.29 -0.41 6.67
CA LEU A 81 8.45 -0.10 7.49
C LEU A 81 9.38 -1.31 7.64
N PRO A 82 10.69 -1.07 7.79
CA PRO A 82 11.62 -2.15 8.01
C PRO A 82 11.34 -2.85 9.34
N GLY A 83 11.38 -4.18 9.31
CA GLY A 83 11.12 -5.01 10.48
C GLY A 83 12.20 -4.89 11.56
N ASN A 84 11.92 -5.42 12.75
CA ASN A 84 12.85 -5.50 13.87
C ASN A 84 13.51 -6.90 13.92
N GLY A 85 14.74 -7.02 13.42
CA GLY A 85 15.47 -8.29 13.37
C GLY A 85 16.79 -8.19 14.12
N ALA A 86 17.08 -9.13 15.02
CA ALA A 86 18.28 -9.16 15.87
C ALA A 86 19.62 -9.12 15.11
N TYR A 87 19.61 -9.40 13.80
CA TYR A 87 20.78 -9.40 12.92
C TYR A 87 20.78 -8.27 11.88
N ARG A 88 19.96 -7.22 12.05
CA ARG A 88 19.93 -6.07 11.13
C ARG A 88 20.90 -4.99 11.61
N LEU A 89 22.06 -4.91 10.97
CA LEU A 89 23.04 -3.85 11.20
C LEU A 89 22.54 -2.52 10.63
N PRO A 90 22.73 -1.38 11.32
CA PRO A 90 22.49 -0.06 10.74
C PRO A 90 23.34 0.14 9.47
N ASN A 91 22.75 0.76 8.46
CA ASN A 91 23.28 0.98 7.11
C ASN A 91 23.61 -0.30 6.32
N SER A 92 23.01 -1.43 6.67
CA SER A 92 23.14 -2.66 5.87
C SER A 92 21.98 -2.82 4.90
N PRO A 93 22.14 -3.55 3.77
CA PRO A 93 21.01 -3.89 2.91
C PRO A 93 19.86 -4.60 3.65
N ARG A 94 20.17 -5.27 4.77
CA ARG A 94 19.18 -5.90 5.65
C ARG A 94 18.38 -4.91 6.51
N GLU A 95 18.88 -3.69 6.71
CA GLU A 95 18.18 -2.63 7.44
C GLU A 95 16.88 -2.20 6.74
N PHE A 96 16.90 -2.18 5.40
CA PHE A 96 15.75 -1.81 4.55
C PHE A 96 14.88 -3.01 4.20
N SER A 97 15.12 -4.17 4.81
CA SER A 97 14.27 -5.34 4.57
C SER A 97 12.90 -5.14 5.21
N CYS A 98 11.87 -5.55 4.47
CA CYS A 98 10.46 -5.58 4.89
C CYS A 98 10.27 -6.24 6.27
N PRO A 99 9.07 -6.10 6.88
CA PRO A 99 8.71 -6.76 8.13
C PRO A 99 9.08 -8.25 8.12
N SER A 100 9.44 -8.79 9.29
CA SER A 100 9.50 -10.25 9.43
C SER A 100 8.10 -10.85 9.26
N ASP A 101 8.00 -12.13 8.89
CA ASP A 101 6.73 -12.82 8.71
C ASP A 101 5.81 -12.68 9.94
N ALA A 102 6.39 -12.74 11.14
CA ALA A 102 5.66 -12.56 12.40
C ALA A 102 5.14 -11.12 12.59
N GLU A 103 5.90 -10.11 12.17
CA GLU A 103 5.49 -8.71 12.25
C GLU A 103 4.41 -8.39 11.22
N GLU A 104 4.55 -8.93 10.00
CA GLU A 104 3.52 -8.83 8.96
C GLU A 104 2.21 -9.49 9.40
N GLN A 105 2.28 -10.72 9.93
CA GLN A 105 1.12 -11.42 10.50
C GLN A 105 0.45 -10.61 11.60
N ALA A 106 1.24 -10.04 12.53
CA ALA A 106 0.70 -9.21 13.59
C ALA A 106 0.01 -7.95 13.07
N ALA A 107 0.63 -7.23 12.12
CA ALA A 107 0.05 -6.03 11.53
C ALA A 107 -1.26 -6.34 10.79
N LEU A 108 -1.27 -7.37 9.94
CA LEU A 108 -2.46 -7.77 9.18
C LEU A 108 -3.60 -8.26 10.08
N TYR A 109 -3.28 -9.06 11.11
CA TYR A 109 -4.29 -9.55 12.05
C TYR A 109 -4.93 -8.41 12.84
N ASN A 110 -4.12 -7.49 13.37
CA ASN A 110 -4.62 -6.33 14.11
C ASN A 110 -5.43 -5.37 13.19
N MET A 111 -5.01 -5.24 11.93
CA MET A 111 -5.75 -4.49 10.93
C MET A 111 -7.11 -5.15 10.61
N ALA A 112 -7.16 -6.47 10.52
CA ALA A 112 -8.42 -7.21 10.36
C ALA A 112 -9.39 -6.95 11.52
N CYS A 113 -8.87 -6.92 12.75
CA CYS A 113 -9.64 -6.58 13.95
C CYS A 113 -10.20 -5.15 13.87
N ALA A 114 -9.39 -4.17 13.43
CA ALA A 114 -9.83 -2.79 13.30
C ALA A 114 -10.91 -2.63 12.20
N TYR A 115 -10.76 -3.33 11.08
CA TYR A 115 -11.80 -3.37 10.04
C TYR A 115 -13.09 -4.02 10.52
N ALA A 116 -13.00 -5.09 11.31
CA ALA A 116 -14.18 -5.72 11.91
C ALA A 116 -14.94 -4.72 12.81
N GLN A 117 -14.23 -4.01 13.69
CA GLN A 117 -14.82 -3.06 14.64
C GLN A 117 -15.44 -1.81 13.96
N THR A 118 -14.99 -1.46 12.74
CA THR A 118 -15.59 -0.39 11.93
C THR A 118 -16.72 -0.87 11.01
N GLY A 119 -17.05 -2.17 11.04
CA GLY A 119 -18.10 -2.76 10.19
C GLY A 119 -17.65 -3.05 8.76
N GLN A 120 -16.37 -2.87 8.44
CA GLN A 120 -15.79 -3.13 7.12
C GLN A 120 -15.43 -4.62 6.97
N VAL A 121 -16.46 -5.48 6.99
CA VAL A 121 -16.30 -6.94 7.03
C VAL A 121 -15.50 -7.47 5.84
N ALA A 122 -15.72 -6.95 4.63
CA ALA A 122 -14.99 -7.39 3.45
C ALA A 122 -13.47 -7.16 3.58
N SER A 123 -13.07 -5.94 3.98
CA SER A 123 -11.66 -5.60 4.23
C SER A 123 -11.05 -6.44 5.36
N SER A 124 -11.83 -6.71 6.42
CA SER A 124 -11.41 -7.60 7.51
C SER A 124 -11.10 -9.00 6.98
N LEU A 125 -11.99 -9.60 6.17
CA LEU A 125 -11.79 -10.93 5.59
C LEU A 125 -10.58 -10.99 4.65
N THR A 126 -10.35 -9.95 3.84
CA THR A 126 -9.15 -9.86 2.98
C THR A 126 -7.87 -9.86 3.82
N CYS A 127 -7.84 -9.14 4.94
CA CYS A 127 -6.69 -9.14 5.84
C CYS A 127 -6.48 -10.51 6.50
N LEU A 128 -7.57 -11.18 6.93
CA LEU A 128 -7.49 -12.51 7.51
C LEU A 128 -7.01 -13.56 6.50
N GLU A 129 -7.45 -13.48 5.25
CA GLU A 129 -6.97 -14.34 4.17
C GLU A 129 -5.46 -14.19 3.98
N ALA A 130 -4.94 -12.95 3.95
CA ALA A 130 -3.50 -12.69 3.86
C ALA A 130 -2.72 -13.29 5.04
N VAL A 131 -3.25 -13.19 6.26
CA VAL A 131 -2.65 -13.82 7.46
C VAL A 131 -2.59 -15.34 7.30
N LEU A 132 -3.67 -15.96 6.82
CA LEU A 132 -3.75 -17.41 6.59
C LEU A 132 -2.81 -17.88 5.47
N GLU A 133 -2.69 -17.11 4.38
CA GLU A 133 -1.76 -17.36 3.28
C GLU A 133 -0.30 -17.28 3.72
N SER A 134 0.03 -16.37 4.64
CA SER A 134 1.36 -16.27 5.24
C SER A 134 1.70 -17.45 6.17
N GLY A 135 0.77 -18.38 6.40
CA GLY A 135 0.99 -19.59 7.18
C GLY A 135 0.62 -19.48 8.66
N PHE A 136 -0.20 -18.52 9.05
CA PHE A 136 -0.74 -18.44 10.41
C PHE A 136 -1.70 -19.62 10.69
N GLU A 137 -1.52 -20.32 11.82
CA GLU A 137 -2.24 -21.57 12.10
C GLU A 137 -3.14 -21.51 13.35
N ASP A 138 -3.19 -20.39 14.06
CA ASP A 138 -3.98 -20.28 15.29
C ASP A 138 -5.46 -19.93 15.01
N TYR A 139 -6.13 -20.83 14.29
CA TYR A 139 -7.54 -20.67 13.93
C TYR A 139 -8.48 -20.63 15.15
N ALA A 140 -8.06 -21.23 16.27
CA ALA A 140 -8.84 -21.23 17.51
C ALA A 140 -8.94 -19.83 18.11
N THR A 141 -7.82 -19.09 18.12
CA THR A 141 -7.80 -17.69 18.51
C THR A 141 -8.66 -16.85 17.58
N MET A 142 -8.55 -17.01 16.26
CA MET A 142 -9.38 -16.25 15.29
C MET A 142 -10.89 -16.43 15.54
N ARG A 143 -11.32 -17.66 15.84
CA ARG A 143 -12.74 -17.97 16.10
C ARG A 143 -13.25 -17.49 17.45
N SER A 144 -12.37 -17.21 18.41
CA SER A 144 -12.75 -16.82 19.77
C SER A 144 -12.44 -15.34 20.07
N ASP A 145 -11.65 -14.67 19.25
CA ASP A 145 -11.31 -13.25 19.35
C ASP A 145 -12.52 -12.29 19.34
N PRO A 146 -12.82 -11.59 20.45
CA PRO A 146 -13.96 -10.69 20.53
C PRO A 146 -13.89 -9.51 19.55
N ASP A 147 -12.71 -9.07 19.13
CA ASP A 147 -12.57 -7.95 18.20
C ASP A 147 -12.97 -8.33 16.78
N LEU A 148 -12.91 -9.62 16.43
CA LEU A 148 -13.42 -10.14 15.16
C LEU A 148 -14.90 -10.47 15.19
N ALA A 149 -15.58 -10.39 16.33
CA ALA A 149 -16.99 -10.75 16.47
C ALA A 149 -17.91 -10.08 15.41
N PRO A 150 -17.75 -8.79 15.06
CA PRO A 150 -18.58 -8.17 14.02
C PRO A 150 -18.35 -8.71 12.60
N ALA A 151 -17.16 -9.26 12.32
CA ALA A 151 -16.81 -9.84 11.03
C ALA A 151 -17.14 -11.33 10.91
N ARG A 152 -17.53 -11.98 12.02
CA ARG A 152 -17.93 -13.39 12.01
C ARG A 152 -19.26 -13.56 11.30
N GLY A 153 -19.24 -14.38 10.26
CA GLY A 153 -20.40 -14.72 9.46
C GLY A 153 -20.09 -15.90 8.53
N PRO A 154 -21.00 -16.23 7.60
CA PRO A 154 -20.82 -17.37 6.70
C PRO A 154 -19.51 -17.31 5.91
N ALA A 155 -19.13 -16.12 5.41
CA ALA A 155 -17.89 -15.93 4.66
C ALA A 155 -16.62 -16.11 5.52
N PHE A 156 -16.69 -15.77 6.82
CA PHE A 156 -15.60 -16.00 7.76
C PHE A 156 -15.38 -17.50 8.01
N GLU A 157 -16.46 -18.24 8.23
CA GLU A 157 -16.39 -19.70 8.43
C GLU A 157 -15.95 -20.42 7.15
N GLU A 158 -16.40 -19.96 5.98
CA GLU A 158 -15.94 -20.48 4.69
C GLU A 158 -14.43 -20.24 4.52
N LEU A 159 -13.94 -19.03 4.81
CA LEU A 159 -12.52 -18.69 4.77
C LEU A 159 -11.73 -19.64 5.68
N LEU A 160 -12.08 -19.76 6.96
CA LEU A 160 -11.38 -20.67 7.87
C LEU A 160 -11.48 -22.14 7.46
N GLY A 161 -12.63 -22.56 6.93
CA GLY A 161 -12.85 -23.92 6.44
C GLY A 161 -11.89 -24.33 5.33
N ARG A 162 -11.46 -23.39 4.46
CA ARG A 162 -10.46 -23.65 3.42
C ARG A 162 -9.10 -24.06 4.01
N TYR A 163 -8.69 -23.46 5.13
CA TYR A 163 -7.37 -23.67 5.75
C TYR A 163 -7.36 -24.72 6.88
N ASP A 164 -8.46 -24.84 7.64
CA ASP A 164 -8.57 -25.75 8.79
C ASP A 164 -9.04 -27.17 8.40
N SER A 165 -9.34 -27.42 7.12
CA SER A 165 -9.87 -28.70 6.66
C SER A 165 -8.92 -29.88 6.96
N PRO A 166 -9.45 -31.08 7.28
CA PRO A 166 -8.64 -32.29 7.45
C PRO A 166 -7.80 -32.63 6.22
N LEU A 167 -8.30 -32.28 5.03
CA LEU A 167 -7.57 -32.40 3.76
C LEU A 167 -6.38 -31.44 3.68
N ALA A 168 -6.53 -30.19 4.14
CA ALA A 168 -5.41 -29.25 4.23
C ALA A 168 -4.34 -29.74 5.22
N LYS A 169 -4.76 -30.28 6.37
CA LYS A 169 -3.86 -30.90 7.36
C LYS A 169 -3.17 -32.14 6.81
N LEU A 170 -3.91 -33.01 6.10
CA LEU A 170 -3.37 -34.21 5.46
C LEU A 170 -2.39 -33.85 4.34
N ARG A 171 -2.68 -32.82 3.54
CA ARG A 171 -1.77 -32.28 2.52
C ARG A 171 -0.44 -31.81 3.14
N LYS A 172 -0.49 -31.14 4.30
CA LYS A 172 0.71 -30.76 5.06
C LYS A 172 1.48 -31.95 5.63
N MET A 173 0.80 -33.05 5.96
CA MET A 173 1.42 -34.27 6.52
C MET A 173 2.02 -35.23 5.48
N LEU A 174 1.70 -35.07 4.19
CA LEU A 174 2.25 -35.91 3.12
C LEU A 174 3.70 -35.51 2.78
N PRO A 175 4.69 -36.41 2.97
CA PRO A 175 6.08 -36.12 2.63
C PRO A 175 6.22 -35.95 1.11
N GLY A 176 6.66 -34.76 0.67
CA GLY A 176 6.82 -34.40 -0.74
C GLY A 176 5.89 -33.28 -1.23
N ALA A 177 4.86 -32.92 -0.46
CA ALA A 177 3.95 -31.79 -0.77
C ALA A 177 4.46 -30.43 -0.24
N LYS A 178 5.77 -30.33 0.06
CA LYS A 178 6.39 -29.01 0.17
C LYS A 178 6.56 -28.51 -1.25
N ASP A 179 5.54 -27.84 -1.78
CA ASP A 179 5.84 -26.72 -2.66
C ASP A 179 6.86 -25.91 -1.87
N LYS A 180 8.10 -25.90 -2.34
CA LYS A 180 9.00 -24.83 -1.98
C LYS A 180 8.29 -23.60 -2.52
N GLN A 181 7.36 -23.04 -1.75
CA GLN A 181 7.11 -21.62 -1.80
C GLN A 181 8.46 -21.03 -1.41
N VAL A 182 9.33 -20.90 -2.42
CA VAL A 182 10.26 -19.82 -2.49
C VAL A 182 9.37 -18.64 -2.15
N LEU A 183 9.55 -18.08 -0.96
CA LEU A 183 9.03 -16.77 -0.60
C LEU A 183 9.67 -15.81 -1.61
N VAL A 184 9.16 -15.83 -2.83
CA VAL A 184 9.18 -14.66 -3.67
C VAL A 184 8.34 -13.71 -2.85
N SER A 185 9.00 -12.75 -2.24
CA SER A 185 8.32 -11.57 -1.73
C SER A 185 7.63 -10.96 -2.94
N ASP A 186 6.44 -11.45 -3.29
CA ASP A 186 5.65 -10.88 -4.36
C ASP A 186 5.43 -9.44 -3.92
N THR A 187 6.09 -8.52 -4.62
CA THR A 187 6.06 -7.09 -4.32
C THR A 187 4.66 -6.50 -4.51
N ASN A 188 3.72 -7.31 -5.01
CA ASN A 188 2.34 -6.98 -5.26
C ASN A 188 1.44 -7.72 -4.26
N LYS A 189 1.58 -7.38 -2.98
CA LYS A 189 0.65 -7.80 -1.93
C LYS A 189 -0.61 -6.93 -2.05
N PRO A 190 -1.75 -7.46 -2.52
CA PRO A 190 -2.93 -6.65 -2.82
C PRO A 190 -3.49 -5.93 -1.58
N TRP A 191 -3.12 -6.39 -0.38
CA TRP A 191 -3.54 -5.78 0.87
C TRP A 191 -2.71 -4.57 1.33
N VAL A 192 -1.59 -4.27 0.66
CA VAL A 192 -0.73 -3.12 1.01
C VAL A 192 -1.28 -1.81 0.40
N LEU A 193 -2.39 -1.87 -0.36
CA LEU A 193 -2.94 -0.74 -1.11
C LEU A 193 -4.40 -0.46 -0.77
N TRP A 194 -4.66 0.10 0.41
CA TRP A 194 -5.95 0.71 0.77
C TRP A 194 -5.75 1.99 1.57
#